data_AF-A0A6L8NAJ2-F1
#
_entry.id   AF-A0A6L8NAJ2-F1
#
_cell.length_a   1.000
_cell.length_b   1.000
_cell.length_c   1.000
_cell.angle_alpha   90.00
_cell.angle_beta   90.00
_cell.angle_gamma   90.00
#
_symmetry.space_group_name_H-M   'P 1'
#
loop_
_entity.id
_entity.type
_entity.pdbx_description
1 polymer ?
#
loop_
_entity_poly.entity_id
_entity_poly.type
_entity_poly.pdbx_seq_one_letter_code
_entity_poly.pdbx_strand_id
1 'polypeptide(L)'
;MKRRSILRGALVAGLAGPGLAAALTTTRTEIDAALTAHDRAVGLDHWESTAERYGHGYHGQAPADVLTDLLAEFGELRPLLIRPGTDRDRTILAHVTGRMAGMVAVVLHDLGQHRESHHWSATAARAAERSGDRDLHAWVLAREAMVPLNFGAPAAAAG
;
A
#
# COMPACT_ATOMS: atom_id res chain seq x y z
N MET A 1 -51.10 -45.36 16.15
CA MET A 1 -50.39 -44.06 16.15
C MET A 1 -48.97 -44.17 16.76
N LYS A 2 -48.00 -44.78 16.05
CA LYS A 2 -46.58 -44.90 16.51
C LYS A 2 -45.59 -44.78 15.33
N ARG A 3 -45.60 -43.64 14.62
CA ARG A 3 -44.64 -43.37 13.51
C ARG A 3 -43.86 -42.05 13.65
N ARG A 4 -44.00 -41.33 14.77
CA ARG A 4 -43.40 -39.98 14.94
C ARG A 4 -42.21 -39.91 15.90
N SER A 5 -41.83 -40.97 16.62
CA SER A 5 -40.75 -40.90 17.61
C SER A 5 -39.39 -41.39 17.12
N ILE A 6 -39.28 -41.99 15.93
CA ILE A 6 -38.04 -42.65 15.49
C ILE A 6 -37.09 -41.69 14.74
N LEU A 7 -37.59 -40.56 14.22
CA LEU A 7 -36.78 -39.61 13.47
C LEU A 7 -35.93 -38.65 14.32
N ARG A 8 -36.08 -38.64 15.66
CA ARG A 8 -35.21 -37.87 16.56
C ARG A 8 -33.98 -38.64 17.05
N GLY A 9 -33.95 -39.96 16.90
CA GLY A 9 -32.82 -40.79 17.35
C GLY A 9 -31.66 -40.90 16.36
N ALA A 10 -31.90 -40.64 15.06
CA ALA A 10 -30.91 -40.85 14.00
C ALA A 10 -30.07 -39.59 13.65
N LEU A 11 -30.51 -38.40 14.05
CA LEU A 11 -29.77 -37.15 13.81
C LEU A 11 -28.60 -36.95 14.78
N VAL A 12 -28.58 -37.64 15.92
CA VAL A 12 -27.48 -37.52 16.91
C VAL A 12 -26.30 -38.42 16.55
N ALA A 13 -26.51 -39.52 15.81
CA ALA A 13 -25.42 -40.39 15.34
C ALA A 13 -24.69 -39.87 14.08
N GLY A 14 -25.27 -38.91 13.36
CA GLY A 14 -24.65 -38.28 12.18
C GLY A 14 -23.78 -37.06 12.49
N LEU A 15 -23.93 -36.45 13.67
CA LEU A 15 -23.17 -35.27 14.11
C LEU A 15 -21.70 -35.56 14.46
N ALA A 16 -21.31 -36.83 14.54
CA ALA A 16 -19.93 -37.26 14.82
C ALA A 16 -19.31 -38.03 13.64
N GLY A 17 -19.89 -37.93 12.43
CA GLY A 17 -19.32 -38.53 11.24
C GLY A 17 -18.12 -37.71 10.71
N PRO A 18 -17.06 -38.34 10.19
CA PRO A 18 -15.86 -37.64 9.69
C PRO A 18 -16.16 -36.55 8.64
N GLY A 19 -17.29 -36.66 7.91
CA GLY A 19 -17.73 -35.64 6.95
C GLY A 19 -18.15 -34.32 7.59
N LEU A 20 -18.81 -34.33 8.76
CA LEU A 20 -19.22 -33.10 9.45
C LEU A 20 -18.02 -32.41 10.10
N ALA A 21 -17.10 -33.19 10.68
CA ALA A 21 -15.85 -32.67 11.24
C ALA A 21 -14.94 -32.05 10.16
N ALA A 22 -14.83 -32.68 8.99
CA ALA A 22 -14.11 -32.14 7.84
C ALA A 22 -14.77 -30.84 7.32
N ALA A 23 -16.10 -30.84 7.15
CA ALA A 23 -16.83 -29.64 6.73
C ALA A 23 -16.64 -28.46 7.69
N LEU A 24 -16.73 -28.68 9.00
CA LEU A 24 -16.49 -27.64 10.01
C LEU A 24 -15.04 -27.11 9.95
N THR A 25 -14.07 -27.98 9.73
CA THR A 25 -12.65 -27.59 9.62
C THR A 25 -12.41 -26.75 8.36
N THR A 26 -12.97 -27.15 7.23
CA THR A 26 -12.92 -26.38 5.97
C THR A 26 -13.57 -25.01 6.16
N THR A 27 -14.80 -24.96 6.67
CA THR A 27 -15.51 -23.68 6.91
C THR A 27 -14.74 -22.77 7.86
N ARG A 28 -14.17 -23.29 8.96
CA ARG A 28 -13.32 -22.49 9.85
C ARG A 28 -12.11 -21.92 9.09
N THR A 29 -11.45 -22.75 8.29
CA THR A 29 -10.25 -22.33 7.53
C THR A 29 -10.59 -21.27 6.48
N GLU A 30 -11.74 -21.38 5.82
CA GLU A 30 -12.25 -20.38 4.89
C GLU A 30 -12.59 -19.06 5.59
N ILE A 31 -13.19 -19.12 6.79
CA ILE A 31 -13.47 -17.94 7.61
C ILE A 31 -12.16 -17.27 8.06
N ASP A 32 -11.21 -18.03 8.59
CA ASP A 32 -9.90 -17.50 9.03
C ASP A 32 -9.15 -16.84 7.85
N ALA A 33 -9.23 -17.44 6.66
CA ALA A 33 -8.67 -16.88 5.44
C ALA A 33 -9.39 -15.59 5.00
N ALA A 34 -10.73 -15.55 5.09
CA ALA A 34 -11.53 -14.38 4.78
C ALA A 34 -11.25 -13.22 5.75
N LEU A 35 -11.13 -13.49 7.05
CA LEU A 35 -10.74 -12.51 8.07
C LEU A 35 -9.33 -11.96 7.79
N THR A 36 -8.36 -12.83 7.51
CA THR A 36 -6.99 -12.41 7.16
C THR A 36 -6.95 -11.57 5.89
N ALA A 37 -7.77 -11.89 4.89
CA ALA A 37 -7.87 -11.11 3.66
C ALA A 37 -8.54 -9.74 3.91
N HIS A 38 -9.57 -9.70 4.75
CA HIS A 38 -10.24 -8.47 5.15
C HIS A 38 -9.30 -7.54 5.94
N ASP A 39 -8.60 -8.05 6.95
CA ASP A 39 -7.63 -7.27 7.73
C ASP A 39 -6.52 -6.69 6.84
N ARG A 40 -6.08 -7.47 5.83
CA ARG A 40 -5.12 -6.98 4.84
C ARG A 40 -5.72 -5.85 3.99
N ALA A 41 -6.94 -6.00 3.51
CA ALA A 41 -7.62 -4.98 2.71
C ALA A 41 -7.80 -3.67 3.51
N VAL A 42 -8.29 -3.76 4.75
CA VAL A 42 -8.42 -2.62 5.66
C VAL A 42 -7.06 -1.95 5.91
N GLY A 43 -6.01 -2.74 6.07
CA GLY A 43 -4.64 -2.23 6.19
C GLY A 43 -4.19 -1.47 4.93
N LEU A 44 -4.52 -1.95 3.74
CA LEU A 44 -4.19 -1.26 2.48
C LEU A 44 -5.00 0.02 2.26
N ASP A 45 -6.29 0.02 2.60
CA ASP A 45 -7.15 1.20 2.51
C ASP A 45 -6.62 2.35 3.40
N HIS A 46 -6.10 2.00 4.59
CA HIS A 46 -5.42 2.96 5.46
C HIS A 46 -4.21 3.60 4.77
N TRP A 47 -3.39 2.79 4.10
CA TRP A 47 -2.20 3.26 3.38
C TRP A 47 -2.52 4.13 2.16
N GLU A 48 -3.57 3.79 1.42
CA GLU A 48 -4.08 4.63 0.33
C GLU A 48 -4.54 5.99 0.86
N SER A 49 -5.31 6.01 1.96
CA SER A 49 -5.75 7.25 2.63
C SER A 49 -4.56 8.10 3.13
N THR A 50 -3.54 7.47 3.71
CA THR A 50 -2.31 8.17 4.13
C THR A 50 -1.57 8.75 2.92
N ALA A 51 -1.42 8.01 1.83
CA ALA A 51 -0.81 8.51 0.60
C ALA A 51 -1.62 9.65 -0.03
N GLU A 52 -2.95 9.59 0.04
CA GLU A 52 -3.84 10.65 -0.43
C GLU A 52 -3.59 11.96 0.32
N ARG A 53 -3.49 11.90 1.65
CA ARG A 53 -3.21 13.04 2.53
C ARG A 53 -1.95 13.81 2.10
N TYR A 54 -0.87 13.09 1.82
CA TYR A 54 0.39 13.67 1.37
C TYR A 54 0.33 14.23 -0.06
N GLY A 55 -0.54 13.71 -0.92
CA GLY A 55 -0.75 14.25 -2.26
C GLY A 55 -1.38 15.64 -2.30
N HIS A 56 -1.97 16.10 -1.19
CA HIS A 56 -2.56 17.44 -1.08
C HIS A 56 -1.61 18.50 -0.53
N GLY A 57 -0.32 18.19 -0.36
CA GLY A 57 0.70 19.14 0.08
C GLY A 57 0.85 19.21 1.61
N TYR A 58 1.39 20.32 2.10
CA TYR A 58 1.84 20.45 3.50
C TYR A 58 0.75 20.80 4.51
N HIS A 59 -0.47 21.17 4.09
CA HIS A 59 -1.56 21.59 4.99
C HIS A 59 -1.16 22.62 6.07
N GLY A 60 -0.15 23.45 5.78
CA GLY A 60 0.40 24.45 6.72
C GLY A 60 1.46 23.93 7.71
N GLN A 61 1.86 22.65 7.64
CA GLN A 61 2.96 22.09 8.42
C GLN A 61 4.33 22.58 7.94
N ALA A 62 5.31 22.63 8.86
CA ALA A 62 6.68 22.90 8.47
C ALA A 62 7.25 21.71 7.66
N PRO A 63 8.02 21.94 6.59
CA PRO A 63 8.52 20.84 5.75
C PRO A 63 9.33 19.78 6.52
N ALA A 64 10.08 20.17 7.55
CA ALA A 64 10.85 19.23 8.38
C ALA A 64 9.95 18.28 9.21
N ASP A 65 8.79 18.76 9.66
CA ASP A 65 7.82 17.94 10.39
C ASP A 65 7.19 16.91 9.44
N VAL A 66 6.80 17.35 8.24
CA VAL A 66 6.28 16.46 7.18
C VAL A 66 7.28 15.37 6.81
N LEU A 67 8.58 15.70 6.73
CA LEU A 67 9.62 14.71 6.48
C LEU A 67 9.71 13.68 7.61
N THR A 68 9.59 14.14 8.86
CA THR A 68 9.65 13.28 10.05
C THR A 68 8.45 12.32 10.07
N ASP A 69 7.26 12.82 9.77
CA ASP A 69 6.04 12.01 9.67
C ASP A 69 6.17 10.97 8.54
N LEU A 70 6.61 11.38 7.34
CA LEU A 70 6.83 10.46 6.21
C LEU A 70 7.85 9.35 6.54
N LEU A 71 8.91 9.65 7.29
CA LEU A 71 9.88 8.64 7.72
C LEU A 71 9.27 7.63 8.70
N ALA A 72 8.40 8.07 9.60
CA ALA A 72 7.68 7.17 10.50
C ALA A 72 6.74 6.24 9.71
N GLU A 73 5.98 6.81 8.78
CA GLU A 73 5.08 6.07 7.88
C GLU A 73 5.85 5.02 7.04
N PHE A 74 7.03 5.36 6.51
CA PHE A 74 7.87 4.37 5.82
C PHE A 74 8.37 3.25 6.74
N GLY A 75 8.58 3.54 8.03
CA GLY A 75 8.92 2.55 9.04
C GLY A 75 7.83 1.49 9.21
N GLU A 76 6.57 1.93 9.19
CA GLU A 76 5.39 1.06 9.31
C GLU A 76 5.03 0.35 7.99
N LEU A 77 5.28 0.99 6.84
CA LEU A 77 5.02 0.40 5.52
C LEU A 77 6.03 -0.70 5.17
N ARG A 78 7.30 -0.55 5.56
CA ARG A 78 8.40 -1.45 5.16
C ARG A 78 8.13 -2.95 5.41
N PRO A 79 7.61 -3.38 6.58
CA PRO A 79 7.24 -4.78 6.80
C PRO A 79 6.23 -5.32 5.79
N LEU A 80 5.29 -4.49 5.33
CA LEU A 80 4.28 -4.87 4.34
C LEU A 80 4.89 -5.07 2.95
N LEU A 81 5.88 -4.26 2.58
CA LEU A 81 6.61 -4.39 1.32
C LEU A 81 7.48 -5.66 1.23
N ILE A 82 7.96 -6.15 2.37
CA ILE A 82 8.83 -7.34 2.44
C ILE A 82 7.99 -8.62 2.47
N ARG A 83 6.77 -8.55 3.02
CA ARG A 83 5.90 -9.72 3.17
C ARG A 83 5.39 -10.20 1.79
N PRO A 84 5.34 -11.51 1.53
CA PRO A 84 4.65 -12.04 0.37
C PRO A 84 3.17 -11.62 0.37
N GLY A 85 2.72 -10.97 -0.71
CA GLY A 85 1.34 -10.59 -0.94
C GLY A 85 0.88 -10.99 -2.36
N THR A 86 -0.41 -10.81 -2.62
CA THR A 86 -0.99 -10.98 -3.96
C THR A 86 -0.45 -9.92 -4.93
N ASP A 87 -0.60 -10.13 -6.23
CA ASP A 87 -0.20 -9.12 -7.23
C ASP A 87 -0.95 -7.80 -7.05
N ARG A 88 -2.22 -7.88 -6.63
CA ARG A 88 -3.02 -6.71 -6.26
C ARG A 88 -2.41 -5.96 -5.08
N ASP A 89 -2.07 -6.66 -3.99
CA ASP A 89 -1.47 -6.04 -2.81
C ASP A 89 -0.15 -5.36 -3.16
N ARG A 90 0.69 -6.01 -3.97
CA ARG A 90 1.97 -5.47 -4.44
C ARG A 90 1.78 -4.21 -5.29
N THR A 91 0.75 -4.19 -6.13
CA THR A 91 0.40 -3.05 -6.97
C THR A 91 -0.02 -1.85 -6.11
N ILE A 92 -0.91 -2.07 -5.14
CA ILE A 92 -1.36 -1.03 -4.21
C ILE A 92 -0.20 -0.49 -3.38
N LEU A 93 0.60 -1.38 -2.78
CA LEU A 93 1.77 -0.99 -1.99
C LEU A 93 2.80 -0.23 -2.82
N ALA A 94 2.99 -0.60 -4.09
CA ALA A 94 3.86 0.14 -5.01
C ALA A 94 3.30 1.54 -5.33
N HIS A 95 1.99 1.68 -5.52
CA HIS A 95 1.34 2.98 -5.72
C HIS A 95 1.53 3.89 -4.49
N VAL A 96 1.21 3.38 -3.30
CA VAL A 96 1.39 4.10 -2.03
C VAL A 96 2.85 4.51 -1.81
N THR A 97 3.78 3.58 -2.04
CA THR A 97 5.23 3.85 -1.94
C THR A 97 5.64 4.96 -2.90
N GLY A 98 5.18 4.93 -4.15
CA GLY A 98 5.52 5.93 -5.16
C GLY A 98 5.01 7.32 -4.77
N ARG A 99 3.78 7.41 -4.28
CA ARG A 99 3.16 8.66 -3.86
C ARG A 99 3.86 9.28 -2.65
N MET A 100 4.17 8.48 -1.62
CA MET A 100 4.90 8.96 -0.44
C MET A 100 6.36 9.32 -0.75
N ALA A 101 7.06 8.49 -1.56
CA ALA A 101 8.43 8.77 -1.96
C ALA A 101 8.52 10.06 -2.80
N GLY A 102 7.53 10.29 -3.67
CA GLY A 102 7.39 11.53 -4.41
C GLY A 102 7.24 12.73 -3.48
N MET A 103 6.43 12.62 -2.43
CA MET A 103 6.29 13.68 -1.43
C MET A 103 7.59 13.93 -0.64
N VAL A 104 8.34 12.89 -0.26
CA VAL A 104 9.67 13.05 0.35
C VAL A 104 10.59 13.83 -0.59
N ALA A 105 10.58 13.52 -1.89
CA ALA A 105 11.33 14.27 -2.88
C ALA A 105 10.88 15.74 -2.97
N VAL A 106 9.59 16.05 -2.81
CA VAL A 106 9.05 17.42 -2.70
C VAL A 106 9.65 18.14 -1.51
N VAL A 107 9.51 17.57 -0.32
CA VAL A 107 9.98 18.16 0.93
C VAL A 107 11.48 18.42 0.90
N LEU A 108 12.26 17.43 0.46
CA LEU A 108 13.72 17.56 0.39
C LEU A 108 14.16 18.63 -0.62
N HIS A 109 13.43 18.77 -1.72
CA HIS A 109 13.69 19.83 -2.69
C HIS A 109 13.49 21.21 -2.07
N ASP A 110 12.38 21.41 -1.36
CA ASP A 110 12.03 22.67 -0.71
C ASP A 110 12.98 23.02 0.45
N LEU A 111 13.57 22.00 1.08
CA LEU A 111 14.63 22.13 2.09
C LEU A 111 16.05 22.31 1.49
N GLY A 112 16.20 22.37 0.17
CA GLY A 112 17.48 22.52 -0.51
C GLY A 112 18.35 21.25 -0.58
N GLN A 113 17.83 20.10 -0.16
CA GLN A 113 18.51 18.80 -0.17
C GLN A 113 18.40 18.13 -1.55
N HIS A 114 18.86 18.81 -2.61
CA HIS A 114 18.60 18.42 -4.00
C HIS A 114 19.11 17.03 -4.39
N ARG A 115 20.29 16.63 -3.88
CA ARG A 115 20.84 15.29 -4.17
C ARG A 115 19.94 14.19 -3.61
N GLU A 116 19.51 14.35 -2.37
CA GLU A 116 18.64 13.38 -1.71
C GLU A 116 17.25 13.38 -2.35
N SER A 117 16.72 14.56 -2.69
CA SER A 117 15.49 14.71 -3.46
C SER A 117 15.52 13.89 -4.77
N HIS A 118 16.61 13.95 -5.53
CA HIS A 118 16.77 13.16 -6.75
C HIS A 118 16.74 11.64 -6.49
N HIS A 119 17.40 11.16 -5.43
CA HIS A 119 17.34 9.73 -5.06
C HIS A 119 15.92 9.28 -4.70
N TRP A 120 15.16 10.12 -4.01
CA TRP A 120 13.76 9.86 -3.68
C TRP A 120 12.85 9.93 -4.90
N SER A 121 13.09 10.84 -5.85
CA SER A 121 12.39 10.86 -7.15
C SER A 121 12.58 9.56 -7.92
N ALA A 122 13.82 9.05 -8.01
CA ALA A 122 14.09 7.77 -8.67
C ALA A 122 13.38 6.58 -7.98
N THR A 123 13.31 6.61 -6.65
CA THR A 123 12.55 5.61 -5.87
C THR A 123 11.05 5.69 -6.18
N ALA A 124 10.50 6.90 -6.24
CA ALA A 124 9.11 7.15 -6.57
C ALA A 124 8.76 6.67 -7.99
N ALA A 125 9.62 6.96 -8.97
CA ALA A 125 9.43 6.56 -10.37
C ALA A 125 9.39 5.03 -10.50
N ARG A 126 10.35 4.32 -9.87
CA ARG A 126 10.38 2.86 -9.86
C ARG A 126 9.15 2.24 -9.21
N ALA A 127 8.62 2.86 -8.16
CA ALA A 127 7.43 2.39 -7.48
C ALA A 127 6.17 2.64 -8.32
N ALA A 128 6.06 3.81 -8.97
CA ALA A 128 4.97 4.14 -9.89
C ALA A 128 4.94 3.25 -11.14
N GLU A 129 6.11 2.92 -11.70
CA GLU A 129 6.21 1.96 -12.79
C GLU A 129 5.68 0.58 -12.36
N ARG A 130 6.04 0.13 -11.15
CA ARG A 130 5.61 -1.16 -10.59
C ARG A 130 4.12 -1.21 -10.27
N SER A 131 3.49 -0.09 -9.94
CA SER A 131 2.05 -0.04 -9.73
C SER A 131 1.26 0.02 -11.04
N GLY A 132 1.92 0.30 -12.17
CA GLY A 132 1.25 0.55 -13.45
C GLY A 132 0.48 1.86 -13.49
N ASP A 133 0.63 2.74 -12.49
CA ASP A 133 -0.01 4.04 -12.44
C ASP A 133 0.76 5.03 -13.33
N ARG A 134 0.24 5.23 -14.53
CA ARG A 134 0.85 6.08 -15.56
C ARG A 134 0.81 7.55 -15.17
N ASP A 135 -0.20 7.98 -14.44
CA ASP A 135 -0.38 9.37 -14.03
C ASP A 135 0.62 9.71 -12.92
N LEU A 136 0.75 8.83 -11.93
CA LEU A 136 1.77 8.95 -10.89
C LEU A 136 3.19 8.93 -11.50
N HIS A 137 3.44 8.01 -12.43
CA HIS A 137 4.76 7.92 -13.07
C HIS A 137 5.07 9.19 -13.89
N ALA A 138 4.11 9.69 -14.66
CA ALA A 138 4.25 10.94 -15.41
C ALA A 138 4.46 12.14 -14.48
N TRP A 139 3.74 12.22 -13.37
CA TRP A 139 3.90 13.29 -12.37
C TRP A 139 5.29 13.29 -11.74
N VAL A 140 5.83 12.12 -11.33
CA VAL A 140 7.19 12.02 -10.78
C VAL A 140 8.23 12.48 -11.80
N LEU A 141 8.15 11.98 -13.04
CA LEU A 141 9.09 12.32 -14.11
C LEU A 141 9.04 13.81 -14.49
N ALA A 142 7.83 14.38 -14.59
CA ALA A 142 7.66 15.79 -14.87
C ALA A 142 8.31 16.65 -13.77
N ARG A 143 8.13 16.26 -12.51
CA ARG A 143 8.70 16.99 -11.37
C ARG A 143 10.22 16.91 -11.31
N GLU A 144 10.80 15.74 -11.62
CA GLU A 144 12.25 15.58 -11.76
C GLU A 144 12.80 16.42 -12.92
N ALA A 145 12.12 16.44 -14.08
CA ALA A 145 12.50 17.23 -15.25
C ALA A 145 12.36 18.75 -15.05
N MET A 146 11.53 19.19 -14.11
CA MET A 146 11.41 20.60 -13.75
C MET A 146 12.56 21.10 -12.86
N VAL A 147 13.31 20.21 -12.18
CA VAL A 147 14.41 20.61 -11.30
C VAL A 147 15.53 21.36 -12.05
N PRO A 148 16.03 20.88 -13.21
CA PRO A 148 17.01 21.62 -14.02
C PRO A 148 16.50 22.96 -14.55
N LEU A 149 15.19 23.10 -14.79
CA LEU A 149 14.57 24.32 -15.32
C LEU A 149 14.44 25.41 -14.25
N ASN A 150 14.26 25.03 -12.98
CA ASN A 150 14.08 25.98 -11.88
C ASN A 150 15.42 26.49 -11.29
N PHE A 151 16.50 25.70 -11.40
CA PHE A 151 17.84 26.05 -10.89
C PHE A 151 18.86 26.38 -11.98
N GLY A 152 18.43 26.36 -13.24
CA GLY A 152 19.21 26.84 -14.36
C GLY A 152 20.37 25.92 -14.75
N ALA A 153 20.22 25.28 -15.90
CA ALA A 153 21.35 25.19 -16.82
C ALA A 153 21.04 25.95 -18.13
N PRO A 154 20.93 27.30 -18.13
CA PRO A 154 21.01 28.08 -19.36
C PRO A 154 22.48 28.24 -19.79
N ALA A 155 23.27 27.16 -19.75
CA ALA A 155 24.68 27.17 -20.17
C ALA A 155 25.20 25.84 -20.74
N ALA A 156 24.37 24.78 -20.82
CA ALA A 156 24.78 23.51 -21.47
C ALA A 156 24.29 23.38 -22.93
N ALA A 157 23.69 24.44 -23.50
CA ALA A 157 23.26 24.49 -24.90
C ALA A 157 24.06 25.50 -25.75
N ALA A 158 25.15 26.05 -25.21
CA ALA A 158 26.10 26.88 -25.95
C ALA A 158 27.53 26.50 -25.53
N GLY A 159 28.05 25.45 -26.16
CA GLY A 159 29.42 24.95 -26.01
C GLY A 159 29.67 23.83 -26.99
#